data_AF-A0A2V1BMI1-F1
#
_entry.id   AF-A0A2V1BMI1-F1
#
_cell.length_a   1.000
_cell.length_b   1.000
_cell.length_c   1.000
_cell.angle_alpha   90.00
_cell.angle_beta   90.00
_cell.angle_gamma   90.00
#
_symmetry.space_group_name_H-M   'P 1'
#
loop_
_entity.id
_entity.type
_entity.pdbx_description
1 polymer ?
#
loop_
_entity_poly.entity_id
_entity_poly.type
_entity_poly.pdbx_seq_one_letter_code
_entity_poly.pdbx_strand_id
1 'polypeptide(L)'
;MLLTIHHSPFCADDDTTFQISTVITHMLLQPFKEPSVETAAQEINQLSVQWSQQTLDDSTDTRKGSAFVWFVWTEICFIARQIPYCFPAQETLVRFIAAMRDVPDDVDGKWRELNYFGWAARDALNDIKEGSQEEINFYSFTAKLTRDSTQDFSLWAIWCFRDIIEDEPSATAPAWWRAQAAQKAAPELDARLPVAALWIDILGEKIYSKRLLSRQCCERTWDLEE
;
A
#
# COMPACT_ATOMS: atom_id res chain seq x y z
N MET A 1 3.28 19.26 -14.20
CA MET A 1 3.45 17.85 -14.62
C MET A 1 2.06 17.25 -14.60
N LEU A 2 1.53 16.84 -15.76
CA LEU A 2 0.20 16.20 -15.83
C LEU A 2 0.37 14.74 -15.41
N LEU A 3 -0.46 14.27 -14.49
CA LEU A 3 -0.49 12.88 -14.05
C LEU A 3 -1.24 12.07 -15.11
N THR A 4 -0.55 11.16 -15.79
CA THR A 4 -1.18 10.20 -16.71
C THR A 4 -1.29 8.88 -15.96
N ILE A 5 -2.52 8.39 -15.76
CA ILE A 5 -2.79 7.10 -15.14
C ILE A 5 -3.23 6.14 -16.24
N HIS A 6 -2.56 5.00 -16.32
CA HIS A 6 -2.93 3.88 -17.17
C HIS A 6 -3.83 2.91 -16.41
N HIS A 7 -4.66 2.16 -17.14
CA HIS A 7 -5.53 1.11 -16.61
C HIS A 7 -4.78 -0.23 -16.50
N SER A 8 -5.16 -1.06 -15.53
CA SER A 8 -4.61 -2.42 -15.40
C SER A 8 -5.04 -3.31 -16.58
N PRO A 9 -4.13 -4.16 -17.10
CA PRO A 9 -4.47 -5.14 -18.14
C PRO A 9 -5.15 -6.42 -17.60
N PHE A 10 -5.45 -6.51 -16.30
CA PHE A 10 -5.97 -7.74 -15.69
C PHE A 10 -7.47 -7.98 -15.94
N CYS A 11 -7.77 -9.23 -16.35
CA CYS A 11 -9.05 -9.77 -16.81
C CYS A 11 -10.17 -9.82 -15.74
N ALA A 12 -10.79 -8.69 -15.42
CA ALA A 12 -12.24 -8.70 -15.20
C ALA A 12 -12.94 -8.49 -16.54
N ASP A 13 -14.27 -8.59 -16.58
CA ASP A 13 -15.05 -8.02 -17.70
C ASP A 13 -14.57 -6.58 -17.91
N ASP A 14 -14.00 -6.27 -19.09
CA ASP A 14 -13.20 -5.05 -19.34
C ASP A 14 -13.93 -3.77 -18.87
N ASP A 15 -15.26 -3.80 -18.89
CA ASP A 15 -16.12 -2.70 -18.45
C ASP A 15 -16.04 -2.41 -16.93
N THR A 16 -15.94 -3.44 -16.08
CA THR A 16 -15.90 -3.24 -14.61
C THR A 16 -14.58 -2.64 -14.14
N THR A 17 -13.46 -3.16 -14.63
CA THR A 17 -12.13 -2.60 -14.33
C THR A 17 -12.04 -1.15 -14.83
N PHE A 18 -12.58 -0.88 -16.01
CA PHE A 18 -12.65 0.47 -16.56
C PHE A 18 -13.47 1.41 -15.67
N GLN A 19 -14.64 0.97 -15.16
CA GLN A 19 -15.47 1.78 -14.26
C GLN A 19 -14.76 2.08 -12.93
N ILE A 20 -14.17 1.07 -12.28
CA ILE A 20 -13.40 1.25 -11.04
C ILE A 20 -12.27 2.26 -11.25
N SER A 21 -11.47 2.05 -12.30
CA SER A 21 -10.34 2.91 -12.62
C SER A 21 -10.77 4.34 -12.96
N THR A 22 -11.92 4.50 -13.64
CA THR A 22 -12.50 5.80 -13.96
C THR A 22 -12.87 6.57 -12.70
N VAL A 23 -13.56 5.94 -11.75
CA VAL A 23 -13.95 6.56 -10.47
C VAL A 23 -12.71 7.03 -9.70
N ILE A 24 -11.71 6.17 -9.56
CA ILE A 24 -10.47 6.49 -8.84
C ILE A 24 -9.70 7.60 -9.55
N THR A 25 -9.55 7.53 -10.88
CA THR A 25 -8.81 8.53 -11.66
C THR A 25 -9.51 9.89 -11.63
N HIS A 26 -10.84 9.93 -11.72
CA HIS A 26 -11.60 11.18 -11.57
C HIS A 26 -11.37 11.83 -10.20
N MET A 27 -11.43 11.05 -9.12
CA MET A 27 -11.13 11.52 -7.77
C MET A 27 -9.70 12.09 -7.67
N LEU A 28 -8.72 11.40 -8.27
CA LEU A 28 -7.31 11.82 -8.20
C LEU A 28 -7.01 13.07 -9.04
N LEU A 29 -7.66 13.23 -10.19
CA LEU A 29 -7.44 14.36 -11.09
C LEU A 29 -8.23 15.61 -10.71
N GLN A 30 -9.25 15.49 -9.85
CA GLN A 30 -10.10 16.62 -9.43
C GLN A 30 -10.11 16.82 -7.90
N PRO A 31 -8.97 16.99 -7.22
CA PRO A 31 -8.93 17.04 -5.75
C PRO A 31 -9.69 18.21 -5.11
N PHE A 32 -10.07 19.23 -5.89
CA PHE A 32 -10.79 20.43 -5.43
C PHE A 32 -12.22 20.56 -5.97
N LYS A 33 -12.69 19.58 -6.75
CA LYS A 33 -14.04 19.53 -7.31
C LYS A 33 -14.63 18.17 -6.94
N GLU A 34 -15.94 18.11 -6.70
CA GLU A 34 -16.58 16.80 -6.52
C GLU A 34 -16.23 15.84 -7.67
N PRO A 35 -16.05 14.54 -7.39
CA PRO A 35 -16.43 13.84 -6.15
C PRO A 35 -15.38 13.93 -5.03
N SER A 36 -15.86 14.08 -3.78
CA SER A 36 -15.01 13.91 -2.61
C SER A 36 -14.56 12.46 -2.50
N VAL A 37 -13.54 12.21 -1.67
CA VAL A 37 -13.02 10.86 -1.41
C VAL A 37 -14.13 9.92 -0.92
N GLU A 38 -15.06 10.44 -0.14
CA GLU A 38 -16.21 9.73 0.41
C GLU A 38 -17.25 9.42 -0.69
N THR A 39 -17.51 10.35 -1.61
CA THR A 39 -18.38 10.11 -2.78
C THR A 39 -17.82 9.01 -3.67
N ALA A 40 -16.52 9.04 -3.97
CA ALA A 40 -15.86 7.99 -4.75
C ALA A 40 -15.97 6.62 -4.05
N ALA A 41 -15.83 6.58 -2.72
CA ALA A 41 -15.94 5.34 -1.95
C ALA A 41 -17.36 4.77 -2.01
N GLN A 42 -18.37 5.64 -1.93
CA GLN A 42 -19.78 5.26 -2.12
C GLN A 42 -20.07 4.78 -3.54
N GLU A 43 -19.49 5.41 -4.57
CA GLU A 43 -19.63 4.97 -5.96
C GLU A 43 -19.05 3.56 -6.17
N ILE A 44 -17.85 3.27 -5.65
CA ILE A 44 -17.28 1.92 -5.71
C ILE A 44 -18.16 0.90 -4.98
N ASN A 45 -18.74 1.27 -3.83
CA ASN A 45 -19.66 0.39 -3.12
C ASN A 45 -20.94 0.12 -3.93
N GLN A 46 -21.50 1.13 -4.59
CA GLN A 46 -22.65 0.96 -5.47
C GLN A 46 -22.32 0.03 -6.65
N LEU A 47 -21.14 0.18 -7.26
CA LEU A 47 -20.67 -0.75 -8.30
C LEU A 47 -20.59 -2.19 -7.78
N SER A 48 -20.14 -2.39 -6.53
CA SER A 48 -20.08 -3.72 -5.92
C SER A 48 -21.47 -4.36 -5.78
N VAL A 49 -22.46 -3.57 -5.38
CA VAL A 49 -23.85 -4.00 -5.27
C VAL A 49 -24.41 -4.34 -6.65
N GLN A 50 -24.20 -3.48 -7.64
CA GLN A 50 -24.65 -3.73 -9.02
C GLN A 50 -24.03 -5.00 -9.61
N TRP A 51 -22.72 -5.18 -9.43
CA TRP A 51 -22.00 -6.34 -9.93
C TRP A 51 -22.50 -7.64 -9.26
N SER A 52 -22.84 -7.60 -7.97
CA SER A 52 -23.48 -8.73 -7.27
C SER A 52 -24.88 -9.05 -7.81
N GLN A 53 -25.65 -8.03 -8.24
CA GLN A 53 -27.00 -8.20 -8.78
C GLN A 53 -26.98 -8.69 -10.24
N GLN A 54 -25.99 -8.31 -11.05
CA GLN A 54 -25.92 -8.74 -12.44
C GLN A 54 -25.53 -10.22 -12.60
N THR A 55 -24.89 -10.81 -11.59
CA THR A 55 -24.39 -12.19 -11.62
C THR A 55 -25.38 -13.22 -11.03
N LEU A 56 -26.68 -12.88 -11.03
CA LEU A 56 -27.82 -13.53 -10.36
C LEU A 56 -28.21 -14.97 -10.78
N ASP A 57 -27.37 -15.73 -11.49
CA ASP A 57 -27.69 -17.12 -11.84
C ASP A 57 -27.29 -18.14 -10.75
N ASP A 58 -26.58 -17.72 -9.70
CA ASP A 58 -26.36 -18.56 -8.50
C ASP A 58 -26.13 -17.66 -7.27
N SER A 59 -27.20 -17.40 -6.53
CA SER A 59 -27.29 -16.41 -5.44
C SER A 59 -26.60 -16.84 -4.14
N THR A 60 -25.87 -17.96 -4.13
CA THR A 60 -25.12 -18.45 -2.95
C THR A 60 -23.61 -18.33 -3.09
N ASP A 61 -23.08 -17.87 -4.23
CA ASP A 61 -21.64 -17.82 -4.46
C ASP A 61 -21.00 -16.55 -3.89
N THR A 62 -20.65 -16.58 -2.60
CA THR A 62 -19.91 -15.52 -1.90
C THR A 62 -18.54 -15.20 -2.51
N ARG A 63 -18.00 -16.08 -3.38
CA ARG A 63 -16.74 -15.89 -4.10
C ARG A 63 -16.83 -14.74 -5.09
N LYS A 64 -18.02 -14.46 -5.63
CA LYS A 64 -18.25 -13.38 -6.58
C LYS A 64 -17.95 -12.03 -5.93
N GLY A 65 -18.60 -11.69 -4.81
CA GLY A 65 -18.34 -10.43 -4.12
C GLY A 65 -16.88 -10.28 -3.68
N SER A 66 -16.21 -11.39 -3.36
CA SER A 66 -14.76 -11.38 -3.06
C SER A 66 -13.91 -11.06 -4.30
N ALA A 67 -14.30 -11.52 -5.49
CA ALA A 67 -13.59 -11.20 -6.73
C ALA A 67 -13.69 -9.70 -7.06
N PHE A 68 -14.85 -9.08 -6.88
CA PHE A 68 -14.98 -7.62 -7.07
C PHE A 68 -14.07 -6.84 -6.13
N VAL A 69 -14.10 -7.15 -4.83
CA VAL A 69 -13.24 -6.50 -3.82
C VAL A 69 -11.75 -6.68 -4.18
N TRP A 70 -11.36 -7.89 -4.61
CA TRP A 70 -10.02 -8.16 -5.10
C TRP A 70 -9.61 -7.28 -6.28
N PHE A 71 -10.50 -7.10 -7.27
CA PHE A 71 -10.24 -6.25 -8.43
C PHE A 71 -10.06 -4.78 -8.04
N VAL A 72 -10.89 -4.27 -7.12
CA VAL A 72 -10.75 -2.90 -6.60
C VAL A 72 -9.37 -2.71 -5.97
N TRP A 73 -8.93 -3.63 -5.11
CA TRP A 73 -7.62 -3.54 -4.45
C TRP A 73 -6.46 -3.66 -5.43
N THR A 74 -6.56 -4.56 -6.40
CA THR A 74 -5.56 -4.71 -7.47
C THR A 74 -5.43 -3.41 -8.28
N GLU A 75 -6.56 -2.81 -8.67
CA GLU A 75 -6.56 -1.56 -9.44
C GLU A 75 -5.98 -0.39 -8.63
N ILE A 76 -6.32 -0.27 -7.35
CA ILE A 76 -5.72 0.76 -6.50
C ILE A 76 -4.21 0.59 -6.39
N CYS A 77 -3.72 -0.64 -6.20
CA CYS A 77 -2.28 -0.89 -6.13
C CYS A 77 -1.58 -0.57 -7.47
N PHE A 78 -2.23 -0.89 -8.59
CA PHE A 78 -1.74 -0.56 -9.93
C PHE A 78 -1.69 0.96 -10.18
N ILE A 79 -2.66 1.71 -9.67
CA ILE A 79 -2.66 3.17 -9.74
C ILE A 79 -1.60 3.75 -8.79
N ALA A 80 -1.47 3.22 -7.58
CA ALA A 80 -0.55 3.72 -6.56
C ALA A 80 0.92 3.74 -7.02
N ARG A 81 1.37 2.71 -7.76
CA ARG A 81 2.74 2.66 -8.29
C ARG A 81 3.03 3.70 -9.38
N GLN A 82 1.99 4.23 -10.03
CA GLN A 82 2.12 5.26 -11.08
C GLN A 82 2.20 6.68 -10.50
N ILE A 83 1.75 6.90 -9.27
CA ILE A 83 1.72 8.22 -8.64
C ILE A 83 3.10 8.52 -8.02
N PRO A 84 3.80 9.61 -8.42
CA PRO A 84 5.07 9.97 -7.81
C PRO A 84 4.96 10.12 -6.29
N TYR A 85 5.93 9.60 -5.54
CA TYR A 85 5.89 9.54 -4.07
C TYR A 85 5.64 10.89 -3.36
N CYS A 86 6.07 12.00 -3.97
CA CYS A 86 5.92 13.35 -3.45
C CYS A 86 4.65 14.06 -3.94
N PHE A 87 3.84 13.41 -4.78
CA PHE A 87 2.67 14.03 -5.38
C PHE A 87 1.44 13.95 -4.45
N PRO A 88 0.65 15.04 -4.28
CA PRO A 88 -0.49 15.06 -3.36
C PRO A 88 -1.55 13.99 -3.63
N ALA A 89 -1.69 13.53 -4.88
CA ALA A 89 -2.66 12.48 -5.23
C ALA A 89 -2.43 11.18 -4.45
N GLN A 90 -1.20 10.92 -3.99
CA GLN A 90 -0.92 9.74 -3.17
C GLN A 90 -1.57 9.84 -1.78
N GLU A 91 -1.61 11.03 -1.19
CA GLU A 91 -2.33 11.26 0.08
C GLU A 91 -3.86 11.16 -0.13
N THR A 92 -4.38 11.64 -1.27
CA THR A 92 -5.78 11.44 -1.64
C THR A 92 -6.12 9.95 -1.74
N LEU A 93 -5.25 9.14 -2.32
CA LEU A 93 -5.44 7.69 -2.42
C LEU A 93 -5.39 6.99 -1.05
N VAL A 94 -4.52 7.43 -0.15
CA VAL A 94 -4.45 6.93 1.24
C VAL A 94 -5.76 7.24 1.99
N ARG A 95 -6.25 8.48 1.86
CA ARG A 95 -7.55 8.88 2.41
C ARG A 95 -8.71 8.09 1.80
N PHE A 96 -8.62 7.73 0.53
CA PHE A 96 -9.61 6.89 -0.14
C PHE A 96 -9.69 5.50 0.46
N ILE A 97 -8.56 4.84 0.70
CA ILE A 97 -8.56 3.56 1.43
C ILE A 97 -9.17 3.71 2.82
N ALA A 98 -8.86 4.80 3.53
CA ALA A 98 -9.48 5.06 4.84
C ALA A 98 -11.01 5.22 4.72
N ALA A 99 -11.48 6.02 3.76
CA ALA A 99 -12.92 6.24 3.53
C ALA A 99 -13.65 4.94 3.15
N MET A 100 -13.02 4.06 2.36
CA MET A 100 -13.58 2.74 2.04
C MET A 100 -13.87 1.92 3.29
N ARG A 101 -13.08 2.03 4.37
CA ARG A 101 -13.33 1.31 5.63
C ARG A 101 -14.59 1.77 6.36
N ASP A 102 -15.00 3.01 6.12
CA ASP A 102 -16.14 3.66 6.76
C ASP A 102 -17.44 3.51 5.95
N VAL A 103 -17.35 2.96 4.72
CA VAL A 103 -18.52 2.68 3.89
C VAL A 103 -19.39 1.61 4.57
N PRO A 104 -20.73 1.78 4.59
CA PRO A 104 -21.64 0.75 5.07
C PRO A 104 -21.41 -0.58 4.34
N ASP A 105 -21.15 -1.64 5.12
CA ASP A 105 -20.78 -2.94 4.58
C ASP A 105 -22.01 -3.66 3.97
N ASP A 106 -22.28 -3.38 2.69
CA ASP A 106 -23.26 -4.14 1.90
C ASP A 106 -22.68 -5.46 1.38
N VAL A 107 -21.36 -5.67 1.52
CA VAL A 107 -20.61 -6.85 1.06
C VAL A 107 -19.88 -7.55 2.23
N ASP A 108 -20.64 -8.00 3.23
CA ASP A 108 -20.16 -8.86 4.34
C ASP A 108 -18.91 -8.35 5.10
N GLY A 109 -18.78 -7.06 5.39
CA GLY A 109 -17.66 -6.55 6.19
C GLY A 109 -16.34 -6.37 5.43
N LYS A 110 -16.30 -6.68 4.13
CA LYS A 110 -15.06 -6.79 3.36
C LYS A 110 -14.31 -5.47 3.22
N TRP A 111 -15.02 -4.34 3.23
CA TRP A 111 -14.41 -3.01 3.12
C TRP A 111 -13.77 -2.59 4.44
N ARG A 112 -14.49 -2.74 5.56
CA ARG A 112 -14.03 -2.32 6.90
C ARG A 112 -12.70 -2.94 7.31
N GLU A 113 -12.55 -4.24 7.04
CA GLU A 113 -11.36 -5.02 7.38
C GLU A 113 -10.26 -4.94 6.31
N LEU A 114 -10.50 -4.23 5.20
CA LEU A 114 -9.63 -4.24 4.02
C LEU A 114 -9.28 -5.65 3.57
N ASN A 115 -10.28 -6.55 3.58
CA ASN A 115 -10.06 -7.95 3.25
C ASN A 115 -9.45 -8.07 1.85
N TYR A 116 -8.43 -8.93 1.73
CA TYR A 116 -7.62 -9.12 0.53
C TYR A 116 -6.67 -7.99 0.12
N PHE A 117 -6.74 -6.80 0.71
CA PHE A 117 -5.91 -5.66 0.31
C PHE A 117 -4.41 -5.95 0.47
N GLY A 118 -4.01 -6.58 1.58
CA GLY A 118 -2.61 -6.97 1.81
C GLY A 118 -2.08 -7.99 0.79
N TRP A 119 -2.93 -8.88 0.29
CA TRP A 119 -2.57 -9.85 -0.75
C TRP A 119 -2.46 -9.16 -2.13
N ALA A 120 -3.43 -8.31 -2.49
CA ALA A 120 -3.37 -7.53 -3.72
C ALA A 120 -2.13 -6.61 -3.75
N ALA A 121 -1.79 -6.01 -2.60
CA ALA A 121 -0.58 -5.20 -2.47
C ALA A 121 0.70 -6.03 -2.64
N ARG A 122 0.72 -7.27 -2.12
CA ARG A 122 1.86 -8.18 -2.30
C ARG A 122 2.03 -8.60 -3.76
N ASP A 123 0.94 -8.86 -4.45
CA ASP A 123 0.93 -9.22 -5.88
C ASP A 123 1.40 -8.05 -6.74
N ALA A 124 0.90 -6.83 -6.47
CA ALA A 124 1.37 -5.63 -7.14
C ALA A 124 2.88 -5.42 -6.94
N LEU A 125 3.41 -5.69 -5.75
CA LEU A 125 4.84 -5.61 -5.48
C LEU A 125 5.65 -6.66 -6.26
N ASN A 126 5.13 -7.87 -6.45
CA ASN A 126 5.82 -8.92 -7.23
C ASN A 126 5.99 -8.53 -8.71
N ASP A 127 5.07 -7.74 -9.25
CA ASP A 127 5.09 -7.29 -10.65
C ASP A 127 5.97 -6.05 -10.88
N ILE A 128 6.47 -5.42 -9.82
CA ILE A 128 7.30 -4.23 -9.91
C ILE A 128 8.77 -4.64 -10.02
N LYS A 129 9.49 -3.97 -10.93
CA LYS A 129 10.94 -4.13 -11.04
C LYS A 129 11.65 -3.45 -9.86
N GLU A 130 12.54 -4.19 -9.20
CA GLU A 130 13.41 -3.67 -8.14
C GLU A 130 14.30 -2.50 -8.63
N GLY A 131 14.46 -1.48 -7.79
CA GLY A 131 15.14 -0.23 -8.06
C GLY A 131 14.38 0.73 -8.99
N SER A 132 13.15 0.41 -9.39
CA SER A 132 12.37 1.26 -10.29
C SER A 132 11.68 2.42 -9.56
N GLN A 133 11.29 3.44 -10.32
CA GLN A 133 10.48 4.53 -9.77
C GLN A 133 9.10 4.05 -9.30
N GLU A 134 8.54 3.04 -9.96
CA GLU A 134 7.26 2.41 -9.56
C GLU A 134 7.36 1.78 -8.18
N GLU A 135 8.51 1.15 -7.86
CA GLU A 135 8.78 0.58 -6.55
C GLU A 135 8.79 1.66 -5.47
N ILE A 136 9.55 2.74 -5.68
CA ILE A 136 9.62 3.88 -4.74
C ILE A 136 8.23 4.49 -4.52
N ASN A 137 7.47 4.67 -5.60
CA ASN A 137 6.10 5.19 -5.52
C ASN A 137 5.21 4.26 -4.68
N PHE A 138 5.27 2.95 -4.93
CA PHE A 138 4.44 1.97 -4.23
C PHE A 138 4.80 1.82 -2.74
N TYR A 139 6.10 1.80 -2.40
CA TYR A 139 6.53 1.81 -1.00
C TYR A 139 6.15 3.09 -0.28
N SER A 140 6.20 4.26 -0.94
CA SER A 140 5.68 5.51 -0.36
C SER A 140 4.21 5.38 0.03
N PHE A 141 3.40 4.81 -0.86
CA PHE A 141 1.97 4.61 -0.62
C PHE A 141 1.73 3.70 0.59
N THR A 142 2.39 2.54 0.66
CA THR A 142 2.23 1.60 1.79
C THR A 142 2.80 2.12 3.10
N ALA A 143 3.88 2.91 3.05
CA ALA A 143 4.39 3.63 4.20
C ALA A 143 3.39 4.64 4.75
N LYS A 144 2.72 5.42 3.89
CA LYS A 144 1.67 6.36 4.29
C LYS A 144 0.44 5.67 4.88
N LEU A 145 0.01 4.53 4.32
CA LEU A 145 -1.05 3.72 4.93
C LEU A 145 -0.69 3.25 6.35
N THR A 146 0.57 2.87 6.56
CA THR A 146 1.07 2.48 7.88
C THR A 146 1.16 3.67 8.83
N ARG A 147 1.58 4.84 8.32
CA ARG A 147 1.67 6.11 9.05
C ARG A 147 0.32 6.53 9.60
N ASP A 148 -0.74 6.30 8.83
CA ASP A 148 -2.08 6.72 9.19
C ASP A 148 -2.87 5.63 9.93
N SER A 149 -2.24 4.47 10.19
CA SER A 149 -2.86 3.28 10.81
C SER A 149 -4.03 2.72 9.97
N THR A 150 -4.05 3.00 8.66
CA THR A 150 -5.07 2.49 7.75
C THR A 150 -4.84 1.00 7.48
N GLN A 151 -3.60 0.60 7.23
CA GLN A 151 -3.15 -0.78 7.10
C GLN A 151 -1.67 -0.85 7.51
N ASP A 152 -1.29 -1.85 8.31
CA ASP A 152 0.09 -2.00 8.79
C ASP A 152 0.95 -2.82 7.80
N PHE A 153 1.95 -2.16 7.22
CA PHE A 153 2.98 -2.77 6.38
C PHE A 153 4.38 -2.63 7.00
N SER A 154 4.49 -2.44 8.32
CA SER A 154 5.78 -2.30 9.01
C SER A 154 6.72 -3.48 8.80
N LEU A 155 6.18 -4.68 8.55
CA LEU A 155 6.98 -5.85 8.16
C LEU A 155 7.79 -5.62 6.87
N TRP A 156 7.24 -4.88 5.92
CA TRP A 156 7.94 -4.56 4.67
C TRP A 156 9.08 -3.59 4.90
N ALA A 157 8.89 -2.59 5.78
CA ALA A 157 9.98 -1.72 6.21
C ALA A 157 11.14 -2.53 6.83
N ILE A 158 10.82 -3.53 7.67
CA ILE A 158 11.81 -4.42 8.26
C ILE A 158 12.57 -5.19 7.18
N TRP A 159 11.89 -5.72 6.16
CA TRP A 159 12.56 -6.38 5.04
C TRP A 159 13.49 -5.43 4.29
N CYS A 160 13.04 -4.22 3.96
CA CYS A 160 13.90 -3.22 3.32
C CYS A 160 15.14 -2.87 4.16
N PHE A 161 14.99 -2.74 5.48
CA PHE A 161 16.13 -2.47 6.37
C PHE A 161 17.08 -3.66 6.47
N ARG A 162 16.54 -4.87 6.61
CA ARG A 162 17.32 -6.09 6.69
C ARG A 162 18.20 -6.23 5.45
N ASP A 163 17.63 -6.05 4.27
CA ASP A 163 18.30 -6.21 2.99
C ASP A 163 19.41 -5.15 2.75
N ILE A 164 19.45 -4.08 3.54
CA ILE A 164 20.50 -3.05 3.49
C ILE A 164 21.55 -3.25 4.58
N ILE A 165 21.12 -3.70 5.77
CA ILE A 165 21.99 -3.80 6.95
C ILE A 165 22.69 -5.15 7.03
N GLU A 166 21.98 -6.24 6.72
CA GLU A 166 22.47 -7.61 6.90
C GLU A 166 23.24 -8.14 5.68
N ASP A 167 23.07 -7.55 4.51
CA ASP A 167 23.80 -7.91 3.29
C ASP A 167 25.25 -7.35 3.26
N GLU A 168 25.72 -6.74 4.35
CA GLU A 168 27.13 -6.34 4.48
C GLU A 168 28.07 -7.56 4.68
N PRO A 169 29.16 -7.67 3.90
CA PRO A 169 30.12 -8.76 4.09
C PRO A 169 30.82 -8.63 5.44
N SER A 170 30.77 -9.71 6.24
CA SER A 170 31.36 -9.77 7.59
C SER A 170 32.73 -9.11 7.69
N ALA A 171 32.94 -8.32 8.75
CA ALA A 171 34.22 -7.68 9.05
C ALA A 171 35.40 -8.66 9.18
N THR A 172 35.12 -9.93 9.46
CA THR A 172 36.14 -10.99 9.55
C THR A 172 36.49 -11.64 8.21
N ALA A 173 35.79 -11.29 7.12
CA ALA A 173 36.07 -11.84 5.80
C ALA A 173 37.39 -11.28 5.22
N PRO A 174 38.12 -12.07 4.42
CA PRO A 174 39.33 -11.59 3.73
C PRO A 174 39.08 -10.31 2.92
N ALA A 175 40.05 -9.40 2.87
CA ALA A 175 39.88 -8.09 2.24
C ALA A 175 39.49 -8.17 0.75
N TRP A 176 40.03 -9.15 0.02
CA TRP A 176 39.68 -9.38 -1.39
C TRP A 176 38.23 -9.84 -1.57
N TRP A 177 37.69 -10.63 -0.63
CA TRP A 177 36.29 -11.06 -0.64
C TRP A 177 35.36 -9.88 -0.35
N ARG A 178 35.72 -9.03 0.63
CA ARG A 178 34.97 -7.79 0.91
C ARG A 178 34.94 -6.84 -0.28
N ALA A 179 36.06 -6.69 -1.00
CA ALA A 179 36.11 -5.86 -2.21
C ALA A 179 35.23 -6.42 -3.34
N GLN A 180 35.24 -7.74 -3.55
CA GLN A 180 34.40 -8.39 -4.56
C GLN A 180 32.91 -8.36 -4.19
N ALA A 181 32.58 -8.63 -2.93
CA ALA A 181 31.23 -8.54 -2.40
C ALA A 181 30.70 -7.10 -2.49
N ALA A 182 31.51 -6.10 -2.14
CA ALA A 182 31.12 -4.69 -2.27
C ALA A 182 30.88 -4.28 -3.74
N GLN A 183 31.70 -4.74 -4.69
CA GLN A 183 31.47 -4.46 -6.11
C GLN A 183 30.17 -5.08 -6.64
N LYS A 184 29.80 -6.26 -6.14
CA LYS A 184 28.57 -6.95 -6.53
C LYS A 184 27.33 -6.37 -5.83
N ALA A 185 27.47 -6.03 -4.56
CA ALA A 185 26.38 -5.54 -3.71
C ALA A 185 26.07 -4.06 -3.93
N ALA A 186 27.04 -3.25 -4.38
CA ALA A 186 26.82 -1.80 -4.54
C ALA A 186 25.62 -1.45 -5.44
N PRO A 187 25.41 -2.06 -6.63
CA PRO A 187 24.23 -1.76 -7.45
C PRO A 187 22.90 -2.18 -6.80
N GLU A 188 22.89 -3.30 -6.07
CA GLU A 188 21.70 -3.79 -5.35
C GLU A 188 21.38 -2.88 -4.16
N LEU A 189 22.41 -2.46 -3.43
CA LEU A 189 22.30 -1.50 -2.32
C LEU A 189 21.82 -0.14 -2.82
N ASP A 190 22.38 0.38 -3.91
CA ASP A 190 21.98 1.65 -4.51
C ASP A 190 20.51 1.63 -4.97
N ALA A 191 20.01 0.47 -5.42
CA ALA A 191 18.61 0.28 -5.79
C ALA A 191 17.66 0.24 -4.58
N ARG A 192 18.07 -0.39 -3.47
CA ARG A 192 17.23 -0.58 -2.26
C ARG A 192 17.27 0.60 -1.30
N LEU A 193 18.40 1.30 -1.22
CA LEU A 193 18.62 2.39 -0.27
C LEU A 193 17.54 3.48 -0.31
N PRO A 194 17.08 3.95 -1.49
CA PRO A 194 16.02 4.96 -1.57
C PRO A 194 14.71 4.50 -0.90
N VAL A 195 14.34 3.23 -1.06
CA VAL A 195 13.11 2.67 -0.49
C VAL A 195 13.19 2.62 1.05
N ALA A 196 14.32 2.19 1.60
CA ALA A 196 14.49 2.18 3.05
C ALA A 196 14.56 3.58 3.66
N ALA A 197 15.28 4.50 3.01
CA ALA A 197 15.32 5.90 3.43
C ALA A 197 13.89 6.50 3.47
N LEU A 198 13.07 6.21 2.46
CA LEU A 198 11.68 6.63 2.39
C LEU A 198 10.82 6.11 3.56
N TRP A 199 11.01 4.84 3.97
CA TRP A 199 10.34 4.31 5.16
C TRP A 199 10.73 5.06 6.44
N ILE A 200 12.01 5.41 6.57
CA ILE A 200 12.50 6.21 7.72
C ILE A 200 11.90 7.62 7.67
N ASP A 201 11.85 8.25 6.50
CA ASP A 201 11.33 9.61 6.36
C ASP A 201 9.83 9.68 6.67
N ILE A 202 9.04 8.68 6.22
CA ILE A 202 7.58 8.67 6.40
C ILE A 202 7.17 8.15 7.78
N LEU A 203 7.84 7.11 8.31
CA LEU A 203 7.44 6.42 9.55
C LEU A 203 8.37 6.63 10.74
N GLY A 204 9.57 7.16 10.54
CA GLY A 204 10.61 7.19 11.56
C GLY A 204 10.13 7.81 12.86
N GLU A 205 9.42 8.92 12.78
CA GLU A 205 8.84 9.60 13.95
C GLU A 205 7.82 8.70 14.69
N LYS A 206 6.90 8.06 13.95
CA LYS A 206 5.85 7.21 14.55
C LYS A 206 6.43 5.96 15.19
N ILE A 207 7.40 5.31 14.54
CA ILE A 207 8.11 4.14 15.06
C ILE A 207 8.89 4.51 16.32
N TYR A 208 9.63 5.62 16.29
CA TYR A 208 10.40 6.10 17.42
C TYR A 208 9.50 6.46 18.62
N SER A 209 8.40 7.17 18.36
CA SER A 209 7.46 7.61 19.40
C SER A 209 6.74 6.44 20.07
N LYS A 210 6.30 5.42 19.31
CA LYS A 210 5.66 4.22 19.87
C LYS A 210 6.59 3.49 20.86
N ARG A 211 7.89 3.46 20.58
CA ARG A 211 8.91 2.82 21.43
C ARG A 211 9.22 3.63 22.69
N LEU A 212 9.22 4.96 22.61
CA LEU A 212 9.40 5.81 23.79
C LEU A 212 8.22 5.67 24.76
N LEU A 213 6.99 5.67 24.23
CA LEU A 213 5.79 5.51 25.05
C LEU A 213 5.70 4.13 25.70
N SER A 214 6.09 3.06 25.00
CA SER A 214 6.11 1.72 25.61
C SER A 214 7.15 1.58 26.72
N ARG A 215 8.30 2.26 26.62
CA ARG A 215 9.30 2.31 27.70
C ARG A 215 8.80 3.07 28.92
N GLN A 216 8.17 4.23 28.73
CA GLN A 216 7.61 5.01 29.83
C GLN A 216 6.48 4.28 30.58
N CYS A 217 5.66 3.48 29.89
CA CYS A 217 4.64 2.65 30.54
C CYS A 217 5.26 1.47 31.32
N CYS A 218 6.36 0.88 30.84
CA CYS A 218 7.05 -0.19 31.56
C CYS A 218 7.88 0.30 32.76
N GLU A 219 8.32 1.55 32.76
CA GLU A 219 9.06 2.14 33.90
C GLU A 219 8.13 2.50 35.07
N ARG A 220 6.85 2.84 34.82
CA ARG A 220 5.88 3.19 35.89
C ARG A 220 5.33 2.01 36.69
N THR A 221 5.49 0.77 36.24
CA THR A 221 4.95 -0.40 36.94
C THR A 221 5.84 -0.90 38.07
N TRP A 222 7.02 -0.32 38.28
CA TRP A 222 7.95 -0.73 39.34
C TRP A 222 7.89 0.16 40.59
N ASP A 223 7.17 1.28 40.56
CA ASP A 223 7.17 2.29 41.65
C ASP A 223 5.92 2.20 42.57
N LEU A 224 5.19 1.09 42.60
CA LEU A 224 3.96 0.92 43.41
C LEU A 224 4.03 -0.19 44.48
N GLU A 225 5.23 -0.65 44.84
CA GLU A 225 5.43 -1.57 45.97
C GLU A 225 6.44 -0.99 46.99
N GLU A 226 6.04 0.04 47.73
CA GLU A 226 6.61 0.37 49.07
C GLU A 226 5.51 0.82 50.04
#